data_AF-A0A1I2AR67-F1
#
_entry.id   AF-A0A1I2AR67-F1
#
_cell.length_a   1.000
_cell.length_b   1.000
_cell.length_c   1.000
_cell.angle_alpha   90.00
_cell.angle_beta   90.00
_cell.angle_gamma   90.00
#
_symmetry.space_group_name_H-M   'P 1'
#
loop_
_entity.id
_entity.type
_entity.pdbx_description
1 polymer ?
#
loop_
_entity_poly.entity_id
_entity_poly.type
_entity_poly.pdbx_seq_one_letter_code
_entity_poly.pdbx_strand_id
1 'polypeptide(L)'
;MGREPDDRALRELVGELSTLSPEFRGHWAAHDVLIHHDGVKLLRHPDVGRLELTFQSLELPRPGRAVHELITYTAEPGTASEDRLELLAIRTASPSRSARESSEPPPAPRP
;
A
#
# COMPACT_ATOMS: atom_id res chain seq x y z
N MET A 1 0.22 -3.22 -19.44
CA MET A 1 0.94 -4.52 -19.53
C MET A 1 1.95 -4.54 -18.39
N GLY A 2 1.84 -5.52 -17.48
CA GLY A 2 2.65 -5.57 -16.26
C GLY A 2 4.10 -6.01 -16.49
N ARG A 3 4.92 -5.93 -15.43
CA ARG A 3 6.36 -6.26 -15.43
C ARG A 3 6.63 -7.72 -15.85
N GLU A 4 5.65 -8.60 -15.62
CA GLU A 4 5.66 -10.01 -16.03
C GLU A 4 4.42 -10.33 -16.87
N PRO A 5 4.47 -10.19 -18.21
CA PRO A 5 3.32 -10.40 -19.08
C PRO A 5 2.82 -11.86 -19.12
N ASP A 6 3.66 -12.79 -18.65
CA ASP A 6 3.37 -14.23 -18.60
C ASP A 6 2.87 -14.79 -17.27
N ASP A 7 2.63 -13.91 -16.29
CA ASP A 7 2.10 -14.32 -14.99
C ASP A 7 0.66 -14.84 -15.10
N ARG A 8 0.53 -16.17 -15.03
CA ARG A 8 -0.77 -16.87 -15.06
C ARG A 8 -1.65 -16.49 -13.87
N ALA A 9 -1.08 -16.36 -12.68
CA ALA A 9 -1.84 -16.04 -11.47
C ALA A 9 -2.43 -14.62 -11.58
N LEU A 10 -1.65 -13.68 -12.13
CA LEU A 10 -2.13 -12.33 -12.41
C LEU A 10 -3.29 -12.33 -13.41
N ARG A 11 -3.21 -13.10 -14.49
CA ARG A 11 -4.30 -13.17 -15.49
C ARG A 11 -5.57 -13.77 -14.91
N GLU A 12 -5.46 -14.84 -14.13
CA GLU A 12 -6.59 -15.47 -13.45
C GLU A 12 -7.27 -14.47 -12.49
N LEU A 13 -6.49 -13.75 -11.68
CA LEU A 13 -6.99 -12.71 -10.77
C LEU A 13 -7.69 -11.56 -11.52
N VAL A 14 -7.10 -11.08 -12.62
CA VAL A 14 -7.72 -10.05 -13.45
C VAL A 14 -9.06 -10.53 -14.02
N GLY A 15 -9.14 -11.78 -14.47
CA GLY A 15 -10.38 -12.39 -14.97
C GLY A 15 -11.47 -12.49 -13.91
N GLU A 16 -11.12 -12.92 -12.70
CA GLU A 16 -12.03 -12.99 -11.56
C GLU A 16 -12.57 -11.59 -11.18
N LEU A 17 -11.68 -10.62 -10.94
CA LEU A 17 -12.07 -9.25 -10.57
C LEU A 17 -12.88 -8.57 -11.69
N SER A 18 -12.52 -8.82 -12.94
CA SER A 18 -13.26 -8.31 -14.10
C SER A 18 -14.62 -8.97 -14.25
N THR A 19 -14.90 -10.09 -13.60
CA THR A 19 -16.23 -10.73 -13.59
C THR A 19 -17.06 -10.19 -12.43
N LEU A 20 -16.47 -10.20 -11.23
CA LEU A 20 -17.15 -9.92 -9.97
C LEU A 20 -17.32 -8.44 -9.65
N SER A 21 -16.46 -7.55 -10.16
CA SER A 21 -16.48 -6.12 -9.85
C SER A 21 -16.73 -5.26 -11.10
N PRO A 22 -17.94 -4.68 -11.25
CA PRO A 22 -18.22 -3.73 -12.31
C PRO A 22 -17.29 -2.51 -12.30
N GLU A 23 -16.93 -2.02 -11.12
CA GLU A 23 -16.00 -0.89 -10.98
C GLU A 23 -14.60 -1.27 -11.45
N PHE A 24 -14.08 -2.42 -11.03
CA PHE A 24 -12.78 -2.89 -11.50
C PHE A 24 -12.77 -3.06 -13.01
N ARG A 25 -13.80 -3.69 -13.58
CA ARG A 25 -13.93 -3.90 -15.03
C ARG A 25 -13.93 -2.57 -15.80
N GLY A 26 -14.63 -1.55 -15.29
CA GLY A 26 -14.63 -0.21 -15.86
C GLY A 26 -13.23 0.42 -15.84
N HIS A 27 -12.58 0.45 -14.67
CA HIS A 27 -11.24 1.04 -14.54
C HIS A 27 -10.18 0.28 -15.34
N TRP A 28 -10.21 -1.06 -15.33
CA TRP A 28 -9.28 -1.90 -16.06
C TRP A 28 -9.39 -1.71 -17.57
N ALA A 29 -10.61 -1.60 -18.11
CA ALA A 29 -10.85 -1.35 -19.53
C ALA A 29 -10.35 0.05 -19.98
N ALA A 30 -10.40 1.04 -19.08
CA ALA A 30 -9.92 2.40 -19.37
C ALA A 30 -8.40 2.48 -19.55
N HIS A 31 -7.63 1.53 -18.99
CA HIS A 31 -6.16 1.49 -19.07
C HIS A 31 -5.48 2.81 -18.67
N ASP A 32 -6.11 3.61 -17.81
CA ASP A 32 -5.58 4.90 -17.35
C ASP A 32 -4.49 4.68 -16.28
N VAL A 33 -3.41 4.03 -16.69
CA VAL A 33 -2.28 3.67 -15.84
C VAL A 33 -1.23 4.77 -15.95
N LEU A 34 -1.17 5.61 -14.92
CA LEU A 34 -0.12 6.61 -14.79
C LEU A 34 0.95 6.11 -13.82
N ILE A 35 2.17 5.89 -14.32
CA ILE A 35 3.32 5.56 -13.49
C ILE A 35 3.95 6.87 -13.02
N HIS A 36 3.87 7.14 -11.72
CA HIS A 36 4.56 8.26 -11.09
C HIS A 36 5.46 7.73 -9.99
N HIS A 37 6.76 8.04 -10.06
CA HIS A 37 7.73 7.65 -9.03
C HIS A 37 7.82 8.68 -7.89
N ASP A 38 7.30 9.88 -8.09
CA ASP A 38 7.15 10.92 -7.09
C ASP A 38 5.99 11.86 -7.44
N GLY A 39 5.63 12.73 -6.50
CA GLY A 39 4.69 13.83 -6.73
C GLY A 39 3.94 14.23 -5.46
N VAL A 40 2.80 14.89 -5.63
CA VAL A 40 1.94 15.32 -4.51
C VAL A 40 0.59 14.61 -4.59
N LYS A 41 0.15 14.03 -3.46
CA LYS A 41 -1.21 13.52 -3.27
C LYS A 41 -2.02 14.53 -2.46
N LEU A 42 -3.17 14.91 -3.02
CA LEU A 42 -4.20 15.67 -2.32
C LEU A 42 -5.29 14.71 -1.86
N LEU A 43 -5.34 14.48 -0.54
CA LEU A 43 -6.26 13.54 0.08
C LEU A 43 -7.28 14.30 0.93
N ARG A 44 -8.50 13.80 0.99
CA ARG A 44 -9.52 14.26 1.94
C ARG A 44 -9.75 13.13 2.93
N HIS A 45 -9.11 13.19 4.09
CA HIS A 45 -9.30 12.23 5.16
C HIS A 45 -10.55 12.59 5.97
N PRO A 46 -11.42 11.62 6.31
CA PRO A 46 -12.66 11.90 7.04
C PRO A 46 -12.43 12.57 8.39
N ASP A 47 -11.40 12.14 9.13
CA ASP A 47 -11.15 12.61 10.50
C ASP A 47 -10.28 13.86 10.60
N VAL A 48 -9.25 14.01 9.74
CA VAL A 48 -8.26 15.11 9.82
C VAL A 48 -8.38 16.12 8.68
N GLY A 49 -9.32 15.89 7.75
CA GLY A 49 -9.59 16.80 6.65
C GLY A 49 -8.56 16.68 5.51
N ARG A 50 -8.26 17.82 4.86
CA ARG A 50 -7.37 17.84 3.69
C ARG A 50 -5.91 17.62 4.10
N LEU A 51 -5.27 16.67 3.43
CA LEU A 51 -3.85 16.40 3.49
C LEU A 51 -3.22 16.63 2.12
N GLU A 52 -2.09 17.31 2.13
CA GLU A 52 -1.21 17.48 0.98
C GLU A 52 0.11 16.80 1.31
N LEU A 53 0.38 15.68 0.63
CA LEU A 53 1.51 14.81 0.94
C LEU A 53 2.39 14.64 -0.28
N THR A 54 3.67 14.93 -0.13
CA THR A 54 4.71 14.54 -1.08
C THR A 54 4.85 13.01 -0.99
N PHE A 55 4.83 12.32 -2.12
CA PHE A 55 5.07 10.88 -2.18
C PHE A 55 6.31 10.57 -3.01
N GLN A 56 7.02 9.52 -2.63
CA GLN A 56 8.15 9.00 -3.37
C GLN A 56 8.13 7.47 -3.33
N SER A 57 8.42 6.85 -4.46
CA SER A 57 8.57 5.41 -4.59
C SER A 57 10.03 5.04 -4.73
N LEU A 58 10.46 4.03 -3.97
CA LEU A 58 11.80 3.47 -4.02
C LEU A 58 11.71 1.95 -4.26
N GLU A 59 12.32 1.48 -5.35
CA GLU A 59 12.47 0.04 -5.59
C GLU A 59 13.55 -0.52 -4.65
N LEU A 60 13.18 -1.56 -3.91
CA LEU A 60 14.07 -2.29 -3.01
C LEU A 60 14.51 -3.59 -3.70
N PRO A 61 15.78 -3.70 -4.12
CA PRO A 61 16.26 -4.90 -4.79
C PRO A 61 16.24 -6.10 -3.84
N ARG A 62 15.77 -7.25 -4.34
CA ARG A 62 15.86 -8.55 -3.66
C ARG A 62 16.49 -9.61 -4.54
N PRO A 63 17.14 -10.63 -3.97
CA PRO A 63 17.59 -11.77 -4.73
C PRO A 63 16.39 -12.50 -5.35
N GLY A 64 16.44 -12.74 -6.67
CA GLY A 64 15.37 -13.35 -7.45
C GLY A 64 14.60 -12.35 -8.32
N ARG A 65 13.37 -12.71 -8.72
CA ARG A 65 12.50 -11.88 -9.59
C ARG A 65 11.53 -10.97 -8.82
N ALA A 66 11.47 -11.10 -7.49
CA ALA A 66 10.54 -10.32 -6.67
C ALA A 66 11.05 -8.89 -6.47
N VAL A 67 10.24 -7.90 -6.87
CA VAL A 67 10.50 -6.49 -6.57
C VAL A 67 9.70 -6.09 -5.33
N HIS A 68 10.34 -5.41 -4.40
CA HIS A 68 9.65 -4.66 -3.36
C HIS A 68 9.69 -3.18 -3.70
N GLU A 69 8.64 -2.47 -3.32
CA GLU A 69 8.53 -1.03 -3.50
C GLU A 69 8.19 -0.42 -2.14
N LEU A 70 8.98 0.56 -1.71
CA LEU A 70 8.67 1.39 -0.56
C LEU A 70 8.11 2.72 -1.07
N ILE A 71 6.86 3.01 -0.73
CA ILE A 71 6.25 4.29 -1.03
C ILE A 71 6.16 5.09 0.27
N THR A 72 6.86 6.22 0.32
CA THR A 72 6.79 7.15 1.44
C THR A 72 5.80 8.26 1.15
N TYR A 73 5.12 8.74 2.18
CA TYR A 73 4.26 9.92 2.13
C TYR A 73 4.68 10.87 3.25
N THR A 74 5.08 12.08 2.90
CA THR A 74 5.55 13.10 3.84
C THR A 74 4.72 14.38 3.70
N ALA A 75 4.44 15.02 4.82
CA ALA A 75 3.95 16.39 4.82
C ALA A 75 5.15 17.35 4.89
N GLU A 76 5.06 18.49 4.22
CA GLU A 76 6.09 19.53 4.31
C GLU A 76 6.11 20.13 5.73
N PRO A 77 7.30 20.32 6.35
CA PRO A 77 7.39 20.88 7.69
C PRO A 77 6.82 22.29 7.81
N GLY A 78 6.19 22.58 8.96
CA GLY A 78 5.51 23.85 9.26
C GLY A 78 4.18 24.03 8.53
N THR A 79 3.66 23.01 7.85
CA THR A 79 2.37 23.08 7.15
C THR A 79 1.24 22.49 7.97
N ALA A 80 0.01 22.92 7.70
CA ALA A 80 -1.17 22.31 8.31
C ALA A 80 -1.32 20.80 7.97
N SER A 81 -0.67 20.32 6.90
CA SER A 81 -0.61 18.89 6.59
C SER A 81 0.28 18.13 7.56
N GLU A 82 1.36 18.74 8.06
CA GLU A 82 2.22 18.15 9.10
C GLU A 82 1.43 17.93 10.39
N ASP A 83 0.79 18.98 10.90
CA ASP A 83 -0.04 18.91 12.11
C ASP A 83 -1.12 17.82 11.98
N ARG A 84 -1.81 17.76 10.84
CA ARG A 84 -2.87 16.76 10.59
C ARG A 84 -2.34 15.35 10.46
N LEU A 85 -1.16 15.18 9.87
CA LEU A 85 -0.52 13.87 9.75
C LEU A 85 -0.07 13.37 11.13
N GLU A 86 0.46 14.25 11.98
CA GLU A 86 0.79 13.93 13.37
C GLU A 86 -0.46 13.55 14.17
N LEU A 87 -1.54 14.33 14.06
CA LEU A 87 -2.83 13.99 14.69
C LEU A 87 -3.35 12.61 14.26
N LEU A 88 -3.22 12.27 12.98
CA LEU A 88 -3.60 10.95 12.45
C LEU A 88 -2.73 9.84 13.06
N ALA A 89 -1.42 10.06 13.18
CA ALA A 89 -0.49 9.10 13.78
C ALA A 89 -0.83 8.82 15.25
N ILE A 90 -1.09 9.87 16.04
CA ILE A 90 -1.45 9.75 17.46
C ILE A 90 -2.76 8.95 17.63
N ARG A 91 -3.77 9.21 16.78
CA ARG A 91 -5.06 8.50 16.82
C ARG A 91 -4.91 7.01 16.52
N THR A 92 -4.06 6.67 15.55
CA THR A 92 -3.80 5.29 15.12
C THR A 92 -2.93 4.53 16.12
N ALA A 93 -2.11 5.23 16.90
CA ALA A 93 -1.25 4.64 17.93
C ALA A 93 -1.99 4.09 19.17
N SER A 94 -3.34 4.14 19.20
CA SER A 94 -4.13 3.36 20.16
C SER A 94 -3.72 1.88 20.05
N PRO A 95 -3.23 1.23 21.11
CA PRO A 95 -2.45 0.01 20.98
C PRO A 95 -3.31 -1.14 20.44
N SER A 96 -3.04 -1.55 19.20
CA SER A 96 -3.35 -2.88 18.71
C SER A 96 -2.46 -3.88 19.46
N ARG A 97 -2.87 -4.25 20.67
CA ARG A 97 -2.30 -5.37 21.43
C ARG A 97 -2.76 -6.69 20.79
N SER A 98 -2.17 -7.08 19.67
CA SER A 98 -2.50 -8.37 19.01
C SER A 98 -1.40 -8.91 18.07
N ALA A 99 -0.12 -8.63 18.32
CA ALA A 99 0.98 -9.18 17.50
C ALA A 99 2.05 -9.95 18.28
N ARG A 100 1.82 -10.32 19.55
CA ARG A 100 2.83 -11.02 20.38
C ARG A 100 2.50 -12.45 20.83
N GLU A 101 1.38 -13.05 20.44
CA GLU A 101 1.01 -14.40 20.93
C GLU A 101 0.96 -15.52 19.88
N SER A 102 1.48 -15.32 18.66
CA SER A 102 1.44 -16.36 17.62
C SER A 102 2.79 -16.59 16.95
N SER A 103 3.87 -16.67 17.73
CA SER A 103 5.16 -17.19 17.25
C SER A 103 5.94 -17.87 18.38
N GLU A 104 5.37 -18.89 19.02
CA GLU A 104 6.18 -19.89 19.72
C GLU A 104 5.74 -21.29 19.28
N PRO A 105 6.56 -22.03 18.50
CA PRO A 105 6.26 -23.42 18.18
C PRO A 105 6.49 -24.30 19.42
N PRO A 106 5.67 -25.34 19.64
CA PRO A 106 5.82 -26.23 20.79
C PRO A 106 7.18 -26.97 20.72
N PRO A 107 7.87 -27.18 21.86
CA PRO A 107 9.14 -27.90 21.88
C PRO A 107 8.94 -29.38 21.49
N ALA A 108 9.83 -29.88 20.62
CA ALA A 108 9.81 -31.26 20.15
C ALA A 108 10.03 -32.27 21.30
N PRO A 109 9.41 -33.47 21.24
CA PRO A 109 9.61 -34.50 22.24
C PRO A 109 11.04 -35.07 22.15
N ARG A 110 11.67 -35.24 23.31
CA ARG A 110 12.99 -35.88 23.45
C ARG A 110 12.85 -37.42 23.38
N PRO A 111 13.89 -38.14 22.91
CA PRO A 111 13.85 -39.59 22.73
C PRO A 111 13.73 -40.37 24.04
#